data_AF-A0A8C8FA23-F1
#
_entry.id   AF-A0A8C8FA23-F1
#
_cell.length_a   1.000
_cell.length_b   1.000
_cell.length_c   1.000
_cell.angle_alpha   90.00
_cell.angle_beta   90.00
_cell.angle_gamma   90.00
#
_symmetry.space_group_name_H-M   'P 1'
#
loop_
_entity.id
_entity.type
_entity.pdbx_description
1 polymer ?
#
loop_
_entity_poly.entity_id
_entity_poly.type
_entity_poly.pdbx_seq_one_letter_code
_entity_poly.pdbx_strand_id
1 'polypeptide(L)'
;MQSPQDEQEKLLDEAVQAVKVQSFQMKRCLDKNKLMDALKHASNMLGELRTSMLSPKSYYELYMAISDELHYLEVYLTDEFAKGRKVADLYELVQYAGNIIPRLYLLITVGVVYVRSFPQSRKDILKDLVEMCRGVQHPLRGLFLRNYLLQCTRNILPDDGEQGEDAMTGDINDSIDFVLLNFAEMNKLWVRMQHQGHSRDREKREKERQELRILVGTNLVRLSQLEGVNVEKYKQIVLSGVLEQVVNCRDSLAQEYLMECIIQVFPDEFHLQTLNLFLRSCADLHQHVNVKNIIIALIDRLALFAHREDGPGIPAEIKLFDIFSQQVATVIQSRQDMPSEDVVSLQVSLINLAMKCYPDRVDYVDKVLESTVEIFNKLNLEHIATSSAVSKELTRLLKIPVDTYNNILTVLQLKHFPPLFEYFDYESRKSMSCYVLSNTLDYNTTIIAQEQVDAILTLVSTLIQDQPDQPAEDPDPEDFAEEQSLVGRFIHLLLSDDPDQQYLVIFVCN
;
A
#
# COMPACT_ATOMS: atom_id res chain seq x y z
N MET A 1 14.26 2.30 -40.66
CA MET A 1 12.93 2.18 -40.02
C MET A 1 13.00 3.01 -38.76
N GLN A 2 12.15 4.03 -38.61
CA GLN A 2 12.09 4.80 -37.36
C GLN A 2 11.63 3.86 -36.24
N SER A 3 12.24 3.97 -35.06
CA SER A 3 11.78 3.18 -33.94
C SER A 3 10.39 3.68 -33.50
N PRO A 4 9.52 2.82 -32.93
CA PRO A 4 8.23 3.26 -32.39
C PRO A 4 8.34 4.39 -31.35
N GLN A 5 9.51 4.55 -30.73
CA GLN A 5 9.79 5.62 -29.77
C GLN A 5 10.06 6.95 -30.48
N ASP A 6 10.85 6.97 -31.56
CA ASP A 6 11.12 8.18 -32.33
C ASP A 6 9.83 8.77 -32.95
N GLU A 7 8.89 7.89 -33.32
CA GLU A 7 7.58 8.31 -33.84
C GLU A 7 6.72 8.96 -32.74
N GLN A 8 6.74 8.42 -31.51
CA GLN A 8 6.04 9.01 -30.37
C GLN A 8 6.61 10.38 -29.99
N GLU A 9 7.94 10.52 -29.97
CA GLU A 9 8.62 11.79 -29.68
C GLU A 9 8.25 12.85 -30.73
N LYS A 10 8.26 12.49 -32.01
CA LYS A 10 7.86 13.42 -33.08
C LYS A 10 6.41 13.88 -32.96
N LEU A 11 5.47 12.96 -32.70
CA LEU A 11 4.06 13.32 -32.51
C LEU A 11 3.85 14.23 -31.29
N LEU A 12 4.60 13.97 -30.22
CA LEU A 12 4.57 14.80 -29.01
C LEU A 12 5.12 16.19 -29.28
N ASP A 13 6.27 16.31 -29.95
CA ASP A 13 6.90 17.58 -30.28
C ASP A 13 6.01 18.45 -31.17
N GLU A 14 5.37 17.85 -32.18
CA GLU A 14 4.41 18.55 -33.04
C GLU A 14 3.22 19.10 -32.23
N ALA A 15 2.66 18.30 -31.34
CA ALA A 15 1.55 18.72 -30.47
C ALA A 15 1.97 19.82 -29.48
N VAL A 16 3.11 19.66 -28.82
CA VAL A 16 3.64 20.65 -27.86
C VAL A 16 3.99 21.96 -28.57
N GLN A 17 4.53 21.91 -29.78
CA GLN A 17 4.79 23.10 -30.57
C GLN A 17 3.50 23.83 -30.97
N ALA A 18 2.46 23.08 -31.35
CA ALA A 18 1.13 23.66 -31.60
C ALA A 18 0.55 24.33 -30.35
N VAL A 19 0.69 23.69 -29.18
CA VAL A 19 0.30 24.25 -27.87
C VAL A 19 1.02 25.58 -27.61
N LYS A 20 2.34 25.63 -27.77
CA LYS A 20 3.13 26.87 -27.58
C LYS A 20 2.68 28.02 -28.50
N VAL A 21 2.36 27.71 -29.76
CA VAL A 21 1.89 28.72 -30.72
C VAL A 21 0.52 29.26 -30.29
N GLN A 22 -0.41 28.39 -29.93
CA GLN A 22 -1.76 28.81 -29.50
C GLN A 22 -1.74 29.51 -28.13
N SER A 23 -0.94 29.04 -27.17
CA SER A 23 -0.83 29.65 -25.85
C SER A 23 -0.22 31.06 -25.91
N PHE A 24 0.77 31.27 -26.79
CA PHE A 24 1.33 32.61 -27.04
C PHE A 24 0.27 33.57 -27.59
N GLN A 25 -0.54 33.12 -28.56
CA GLN A 25 -1.62 33.92 -29.12
C GLN A 25 -2.74 34.18 -28.08
N MET A 26 -3.06 33.19 -27.25
CA MET A 26 -3.98 33.32 -26.13
C MET A 26 -3.52 34.43 -25.18
N LYS A 27 -2.29 34.36 -24.65
CA LYS A 27 -1.73 35.38 -23.74
C LYS A 27 -1.75 36.78 -24.36
N ARG A 28 -1.36 36.91 -25.63
CA ARG A 28 -1.38 38.18 -26.37
C ARG A 28 -2.80 38.75 -26.53
N CYS A 29 -3.82 37.89 -26.64
CA CYS A 29 -5.22 38.32 -26.67
C CYS A 29 -5.71 38.74 -25.27
N LEU A 30 -5.27 38.06 -24.21
CA LEU A 30 -5.56 38.45 -22.82
C LEU A 30 -4.98 39.83 -22.49
N ASP A 31 -3.74 40.13 -22.90
CA ASP A 31 -3.12 41.45 -22.73
C ASP A 31 -3.92 42.58 -23.40
N LYS A 32 -4.60 42.25 -24.51
CA LYS A 32 -5.46 43.16 -25.27
C LYS A 32 -6.91 43.19 -24.78
N ASN A 33 -7.23 42.50 -23.68
CA ASN A 33 -8.59 42.32 -23.16
C ASN A 33 -9.58 41.72 -24.17
N LYS A 34 -9.08 40.89 -25.09
CA LYS A 34 -9.90 40.17 -26.08
C LYS A 34 -10.18 38.75 -25.60
N LEU A 35 -11.03 38.61 -24.59
CA LEU A 35 -11.30 37.32 -23.94
C LEU A 35 -11.84 36.26 -24.90
N MET A 36 -12.81 36.60 -25.76
CA MET A 36 -13.41 35.62 -26.68
C MET A 36 -12.39 35.08 -27.71
N ASP A 37 -11.49 35.94 -28.19
CA ASP A 37 -10.40 35.51 -29.07
C ASP A 37 -9.39 34.63 -28.31
N ALA A 38 -9.08 34.97 -27.05
CA ALA A 38 -8.24 34.15 -26.19
C ALA A 38 -8.85 32.77 -25.94
N LEU A 39 -10.16 32.68 -25.65
CA LEU A 39 -10.87 31.41 -25.48
C LEU A 39 -10.89 30.56 -26.76
N LYS A 40 -10.94 31.20 -27.94
CA LYS A 40 -10.82 30.49 -29.22
C LYS A 40 -9.43 29.86 -29.38
N HIS A 41 -8.37 30.58 -29.03
CA HIS A 41 -7.00 30.04 -29.02
C HIS A 41 -6.83 28.95 -27.96
N ALA A 42 -7.39 29.13 -26.77
CA ALA A 42 -7.41 28.10 -25.73
C ALA A 42 -8.14 26.83 -26.20
N SER A 43 -9.28 26.98 -26.88
CA SER A 43 -10.02 25.85 -27.44
C SER A 43 -9.24 25.12 -28.54
N ASN A 44 -8.46 25.83 -29.35
CA ASN A 44 -7.59 25.23 -30.36
C ASN A 44 -6.43 24.47 -29.70
N MET A 45 -5.79 25.07 -28.70
CA MET A 45 -4.75 24.45 -27.87
C MET A 45 -5.25 23.15 -27.23
N LEU A 46 -6.44 23.18 -26.62
CA LEU A 46 -7.09 22.00 -26.03
C LEU A 46 -7.53 20.97 -27.07
N GLY A 47 -7.56 21.35 -28.35
CA GLY A 47 -7.81 20.43 -29.45
C GLY A 47 -6.78 19.30 -29.52
N GLU A 48 -5.53 19.57 -29.13
CA GLU A 48 -4.43 18.59 -29.15
C GLU A 48 -4.67 17.42 -28.16
N LEU A 49 -5.34 17.68 -27.03
CA LEU A 49 -5.71 16.63 -26.05
C LEU A 49 -6.71 15.59 -26.58
N ARG A 50 -7.28 15.81 -27.77
CA ARG A 50 -8.20 14.86 -28.40
C ARG A 50 -7.50 13.68 -29.06
N THR A 51 -6.17 13.74 -29.22
CA THR A 51 -5.41 12.65 -29.83
C THR A 51 -5.59 11.32 -29.08
N SER A 52 -5.53 10.22 -29.83
CA SER A 52 -5.43 8.84 -29.32
C SER A 52 -4.09 8.19 -29.70
N MET A 53 -3.20 8.91 -30.39
CA MET A 53 -1.97 8.35 -30.97
C MET A 53 -0.80 8.35 -29.98
N LEU A 54 -0.90 9.14 -28.91
CA LEU A 54 0.14 9.25 -27.89
C LEU A 54 0.01 8.13 -26.85
N SER A 55 1.17 7.63 -26.42
CA SER A 55 1.29 6.79 -25.24
C SER A 55 0.85 7.54 -23.97
N PRO A 56 0.49 6.84 -22.88
CA PRO A 56 0.13 7.49 -21.62
C PRO A 56 1.18 8.47 -21.10
N LYS A 57 2.47 8.13 -21.20
CA LYS A 57 3.58 8.99 -20.78
C LYS A 57 3.67 10.25 -21.63
N SER A 58 3.65 10.12 -22.96
CA SER A 58 3.67 11.29 -23.86
C SER A 58 2.41 12.15 -23.69
N TYR A 59 1.26 11.52 -23.45
CA TYR A 59 0.01 12.24 -23.17
C TYR A 59 0.09 13.00 -21.83
N TYR A 60 0.73 12.43 -20.80
CA TYR A 60 1.00 13.12 -19.53
C TYR A 60 1.83 14.38 -19.74
N GLU A 61 2.89 14.32 -20.53
CA GLU A 61 3.74 15.49 -20.83
C GLU A 61 2.97 16.59 -21.56
N LEU A 62 2.17 16.22 -22.58
CA LEU A 62 1.28 17.17 -23.27
C LEU A 62 0.23 17.76 -22.33
N TYR A 63 -0.34 16.93 -21.45
CA TYR A 63 -1.30 17.36 -20.43
C TYR A 63 -0.70 18.39 -19.48
N MET A 64 0.51 18.15 -18.96
CA MET A 64 1.18 19.10 -18.07
C MET A 64 1.44 20.44 -18.77
N ALA A 65 1.95 20.41 -20.00
CA ALA A 65 2.19 21.62 -20.77
C ALA A 65 0.91 22.45 -20.98
N ILE A 66 -0.22 21.81 -21.27
CA ILE A 66 -1.50 22.49 -21.45
C ILE A 66 -2.09 22.96 -20.11
N SER A 67 -1.91 22.19 -19.04
CA SER A 67 -2.40 22.54 -17.69
C SER A 67 -1.75 23.82 -17.17
N ASP A 68 -0.43 23.96 -17.36
CA ASP A 68 0.31 25.17 -17.01
C ASP A 68 -0.23 26.39 -17.78
N GLU A 69 -0.52 26.22 -19.08
CA GLU A 69 -1.07 27.28 -19.92
C GLU A 69 -2.49 27.67 -19.52
N LEU A 70 -3.33 26.70 -19.14
CA LEU A 70 -4.67 26.97 -18.60
C LEU A 70 -4.63 27.65 -17.24
N HIS A 71 -3.61 27.40 -16.41
CA HIS A 71 -3.47 28.10 -15.13
C HIS A 71 -3.28 29.60 -15.33
N TYR A 72 -2.54 30.04 -16.36
CA TYR A 72 -2.47 31.48 -16.69
C TYR A 72 -3.86 32.07 -17.02
N LEU A 73 -4.70 31.32 -17.74
CA LEU A 73 -6.07 31.76 -18.06
C LEU A 73 -6.94 31.80 -16.79
N GLU A 74 -6.83 30.80 -15.91
CA GLU A 74 -7.52 30.75 -14.62
C GLU A 74 -7.20 31.98 -13.74
N VAL A 75 -5.91 32.29 -13.59
CA VAL A 75 -5.44 33.41 -12.78
C VAL A 75 -5.92 34.74 -13.37
N TYR A 76 -5.81 34.91 -14.69
CA TYR A 76 -6.32 36.10 -15.38
C TYR A 76 -7.82 36.31 -15.12
N LEU A 77 -8.63 35.25 -15.27
CA LEU A 77 -10.07 35.32 -15.03
C LEU A 77 -10.39 35.60 -13.56
N THR A 78 -9.66 34.98 -12.62
CA THR A 78 -9.84 35.22 -11.18
C THR A 78 -9.59 36.70 -10.84
N ASP A 79 -8.50 37.28 -11.36
CA ASP A 79 -8.16 38.68 -11.14
C ASP A 79 -9.16 39.67 -11.77
N GLU A 80 -9.63 39.38 -12.98
CA GLU A 80 -10.63 40.21 -13.66
C GLU A 80 -11.97 40.23 -12.90
N PHE A 81 -12.41 39.07 -12.40
CA PHE A 81 -13.63 38.95 -11.61
C PHE A 81 -13.48 39.64 -10.24
N ALA A 82 -12.32 39.51 -9.59
CA ALA A 82 -12.02 40.19 -8.33
C ALA A 82 -12.00 41.73 -8.48
N LYS A 83 -11.55 42.25 -9.63
CA LYS A 83 -11.57 43.68 -9.97
C LYS A 83 -12.97 44.20 -10.34
N GLY A 84 -14.01 43.36 -10.27
CA GLY A 84 -15.40 43.72 -10.59
C GLY A 84 -15.73 43.71 -12.09
N ARG A 85 -14.79 43.35 -12.97
CA ARG A 85 -15.01 43.22 -14.42
C ARG A 85 -15.54 41.83 -14.75
N LYS A 86 -16.71 41.51 -14.20
CA LYS A 86 -17.37 40.21 -14.36
C LYS A 86 -17.94 40.09 -15.77
N VAL A 87 -17.52 39.04 -16.50
CA VAL A 87 -18.09 38.72 -17.80
C VAL A 87 -19.36 37.89 -17.58
N ALA A 88 -20.50 38.44 -17.99
CA ALA A 88 -21.80 37.78 -17.89
C ALA A 88 -21.81 36.49 -18.73
N ASP A 89 -22.52 35.48 -18.22
CA ASP A 89 -22.80 34.20 -18.89
C ASP A 89 -21.54 33.43 -19.35
N LEU A 90 -20.37 33.72 -18.78
CA LEU A 90 -19.11 33.07 -19.14
C LEU A 90 -19.17 31.53 -18.97
N TYR A 91 -19.91 31.05 -17.96
CA TYR A 91 -20.13 29.62 -17.73
C TYR A 91 -20.91 28.95 -18.88
N GLU A 92 -21.82 29.67 -19.53
CA GLU A 92 -22.56 29.18 -20.71
C GLU A 92 -21.73 29.36 -21.99
N LEU A 93 -21.04 30.49 -22.15
CA LEU A 93 -20.25 30.81 -23.34
C LEU A 93 -19.18 29.77 -23.65
N VAL A 94 -18.49 29.24 -22.64
CA VAL A 94 -17.49 28.18 -22.84
C VAL A 94 -18.11 26.84 -23.28
N GLN A 95 -19.41 26.64 -23.04
CA GLN A 95 -20.14 25.43 -23.46
C GLN A 95 -20.44 25.40 -24.96
N TYR A 96 -20.36 26.55 -25.64
CA TYR A 96 -20.51 26.63 -27.11
C TYR A 96 -19.32 26.02 -27.87
N ALA A 97 -18.25 25.64 -27.19
CA ALA A 97 -17.18 24.86 -27.80
C ALA A 97 -17.73 23.51 -28.31
N GLY A 98 -17.71 23.30 -29.63
CA GLY A 98 -18.33 22.12 -30.26
C GLY A 98 -17.68 20.79 -29.88
N ASN A 99 -16.39 20.80 -29.52
CA ASN A 99 -15.67 19.60 -29.08
C ASN A 99 -15.71 19.46 -27.55
N ILE A 100 -16.07 18.27 -27.06
CA ILE A 100 -16.27 18.01 -25.62
C ILE A 100 -15.02 18.21 -24.76
N ILE A 101 -13.82 17.86 -25.26
CA ILE A 101 -12.57 18.01 -24.49
C ILE A 101 -12.26 19.48 -24.23
N PRO A 102 -12.09 20.35 -25.25
CA PRO A 102 -11.95 21.79 -25.04
C PRO A 102 -13.05 22.38 -24.17
N ARG A 103 -14.30 21.98 -24.41
CA ARG A 103 -15.45 22.44 -23.64
C ARG A 103 -15.31 22.17 -22.15
N LEU A 104 -15.04 20.93 -21.76
CA LEU A 104 -15.01 20.56 -20.34
C LEU A 104 -13.79 21.14 -19.61
N TYR A 105 -12.62 21.22 -20.24
CA TYR A 105 -11.47 21.88 -19.62
C TYR A 105 -11.75 23.37 -19.37
N LEU A 106 -12.29 24.10 -20.36
CA LEU A 106 -12.69 25.49 -20.17
C LEU A 106 -13.82 25.64 -19.14
N LEU A 107 -14.79 24.72 -19.14
CA LEU A 107 -15.88 24.70 -18.17
C LEU A 107 -15.37 24.50 -16.73
N ILE A 108 -14.38 23.62 -16.53
CA ILE A 108 -13.73 23.44 -15.22
C ILE A 108 -12.98 24.71 -14.82
N THR A 109 -12.17 25.28 -15.71
CA THR A 109 -11.41 26.51 -15.43
C THR A 109 -12.34 27.66 -15.03
N VAL A 110 -13.41 27.89 -15.80
CA VAL A 110 -14.41 28.93 -15.48
C VAL A 110 -15.22 28.55 -14.25
N GLY A 111 -15.58 27.28 -14.07
CA GLY A 111 -16.33 26.80 -12.92
C GLY A 111 -15.63 27.07 -11.60
N VAL A 112 -14.32 26.83 -11.51
CA VAL A 112 -13.53 27.16 -10.31
C VAL A 112 -13.50 28.67 -10.04
N VAL A 113 -13.38 29.51 -11.08
CA VAL A 113 -13.47 30.97 -10.94
C VAL A 113 -14.85 31.40 -10.43
N TYR A 114 -15.91 30.74 -10.90
CA TYR A 114 -17.28 31.00 -10.45
C TYR A 114 -17.50 30.57 -9.00
N VAL A 115 -17.01 29.40 -8.58
CA VAL A 115 -17.08 28.96 -7.19
C VAL A 115 -16.42 29.98 -6.25
N ARG A 116 -15.25 30.53 -6.64
CA ARG A 116 -14.58 31.59 -5.86
C ARG A 116 -15.32 32.92 -5.86
N SER A 117 -15.94 33.29 -7.00
CA SER A 117 -16.59 34.60 -7.18
C SER A 117 -18.04 34.64 -6.69
N PHE A 118 -18.70 33.48 -6.60
CA PHE A 118 -20.11 33.30 -6.28
C PHE A 118 -20.29 32.08 -5.34
N PRO A 119 -19.95 32.23 -4.04
CA PRO A 119 -19.97 31.12 -3.08
C PRO A 119 -21.35 30.44 -2.93
N GLN A 120 -22.44 31.16 -3.23
CA GLN A 120 -23.81 30.63 -3.22
C GLN A 120 -24.05 29.54 -4.25
N SER A 121 -23.25 29.47 -5.32
CA SER A 121 -23.38 28.49 -6.40
C SER A 121 -22.38 27.34 -6.28
N ARG A 122 -21.59 27.29 -5.20
CA ARG A 122 -20.49 26.35 -5.02
C ARG A 122 -20.94 24.90 -5.14
N LYS A 123 -21.95 24.50 -4.37
CA LYS A 123 -22.49 23.13 -4.37
C LYS A 123 -22.97 22.70 -5.76
N ASP A 124 -23.76 23.56 -6.40
CA ASP A 124 -24.38 23.24 -7.69
C ASP A 124 -23.34 23.14 -8.80
N ILE A 125 -22.35 24.05 -8.84
CA ILE A 125 -21.27 24.02 -9.83
C ILE A 125 -20.38 22.79 -9.63
N LEU A 126 -19.98 22.47 -8.40
CA LEU A 126 -19.16 21.28 -8.14
C LEU A 126 -19.89 20.01 -8.59
N LYS A 127 -21.18 19.89 -8.25
CA LYS A 127 -22.01 18.76 -8.68
C LYS A 127 -22.18 18.71 -10.19
N ASP A 128 -22.43 19.85 -10.85
CA ASP A 128 -22.56 19.91 -12.30
C ASP A 128 -21.25 19.51 -13.00
N LEU A 129 -20.10 20.03 -12.57
CA LEU A 129 -18.80 19.71 -13.18
C LEU A 129 -18.49 18.20 -13.15
N VAL A 130 -18.68 17.53 -12.00
CA VAL A 130 -18.39 16.09 -11.89
C VAL A 130 -19.38 15.24 -12.71
N GLU A 131 -20.63 15.68 -12.82
CA GLU A 131 -21.68 15.07 -13.62
C GLU A 131 -21.42 15.23 -15.12
N MET A 132 -21.07 16.44 -15.57
CA MET A 132 -20.75 16.75 -16.96
C MET A 132 -19.48 16.02 -17.44
N CYS A 133 -18.53 15.74 -16.54
CA CYS A 133 -17.38 14.88 -16.81
C CYS A 133 -17.77 13.44 -17.19
N ARG A 134 -18.99 12.96 -16.89
CA ARG A 134 -19.48 11.66 -17.39
C ARG A 134 -19.58 11.61 -18.92
N GLY A 135 -19.60 12.76 -19.60
CA GLY A 135 -19.60 12.82 -21.07
C GLY A 135 -18.34 12.25 -21.73
N VAL A 136 -17.22 12.12 -21.01
CA VAL A 136 -15.96 11.60 -21.56
C VAL A 136 -15.69 10.18 -21.05
N GLN A 137 -16.09 9.20 -21.86
CA GLN A 137 -15.94 7.77 -21.52
C GLN A 137 -14.64 7.14 -22.04
N HIS A 138 -13.80 7.88 -22.75
CA HIS A 138 -12.50 7.38 -23.21
C HIS A 138 -11.52 7.28 -22.03
N PRO A 139 -10.91 6.12 -21.74
CA PRO A 139 -10.12 5.91 -20.52
C PRO A 139 -9.02 6.95 -20.28
N LEU A 140 -8.09 7.12 -21.23
CA LEU A 140 -6.94 8.01 -21.07
C LEU A 140 -7.39 9.48 -20.87
N ARG A 141 -8.10 10.03 -21.86
CA ARG A 141 -8.63 11.41 -21.83
C ARG A 141 -9.53 11.68 -20.61
N GLY A 142 -10.37 10.72 -20.23
CA GLY A 142 -11.27 10.84 -19.10
C GLY A 142 -10.53 10.87 -17.75
N LEU A 143 -9.51 10.04 -17.58
CA LEU A 143 -8.65 10.06 -16.40
C LEU A 143 -7.93 11.40 -16.24
N PHE A 144 -7.35 11.93 -17.32
CA PHE A 144 -6.66 13.22 -17.28
C PHE A 144 -7.61 14.40 -17.04
N LEU A 145 -8.79 14.40 -17.67
CA LEU A 145 -9.81 15.42 -17.42
C LEU A 145 -10.29 15.40 -15.96
N ARG A 146 -10.54 14.22 -15.40
CA ARG A 146 -10.97 14.07 -14.00
C ARG A 146 -9.86 14.39 -13.01
N ASN A 147 -8.61 14.11 -13.36
CA ASN A 147 -7.47 14.57 -12.59
C ASN A 147 -7.35 16.10 -12.61
N TYR A 148 -7.54 16.73 -13.78
CA TYR A 148 -7.57 18.19 -13.89
C TYR A 148 -8.68 18.80 -13.02
N LEU A 149 -9.88 18.23 -13.06
CA LEU A 149 -10.99 18.62 -12.17
C LEU A 149 -10.57 18.58 -10.70
N LEU A 150 -9.94 17.48 -10.26
CA LEU A 150 -9.53 17.30 -8.87
C LEU A 150 -8.43 18.30 -8.46
N GLN A 151 -7.49 18.62 -9.35
CA GLN A 151 -6.44 19.61 -9.09
C GLN A 151 -7.01 21.03 -8.99
N CYS A 152 -7.87 21.42 -9.93
CA CYS A 152 -8.49 22.75 -9.92
C CYS A 152 -9.42 22.95 -8.71
N THR A 153 -10.09 21.89 -8.26
CA THR A 153 -11.01 21.96 -7.11
C THR A 153 -10.32 21.88 -5.75
N ARG A 154 -9.00 21.63 -5.71
CA ARG A 154 -8.25 21.37 -4.47
C ARG A 154 -8.46 22.42 -3.37
N ASN A 155 -8.53 23.71 -3.70
CA ASN A 155 -8.61 24.76 -2.67
C ASN A 155 -10.02 25.34 -2.51
N ILE A 156 -11.04 24.69 -3.09
CA ILE A 156 -12.42 25.22 -3.13
C ILE A 156 -13.48 24.18 -2.71
N LEU A 157 -13.06 22.97 -2.32
CA LEU A 157 -13.99 21.98 -1.76
C LEU A 157 -14.44 22.44 -0.36
N PRO A 158 -15.75 22.41 -0.06
CA PRO A 158 -16.25 22.66 1.29
C PRO A 158 -15.55 21.81 2.37
N ASP A 159 -15.14 22.42 3.49
CA ASP A 159 -14.49 21.73 4.60
C ASP A 159 -14.86 22.33 5.98
N ASP A 160 -14.72 21.53 7.05
CA ASP A 160 -15.01 21.93 8.43
C ASP A 160 -13.87 22.80 8.99
N GLY A 161 -13.83 24.07 8.58
CA GLY A 161 -12.79 25.03 8.98
C GLY A 161 -12.95 26.42 8.34
N GLU A 162 -13.87 26.55 7.38
CA GLU A 162 -14.20 27.82 6.74
C GLU A 162 -15.01 28.70 7.71
N GLN A 163 -14.33 29.58 8.44
CA GLN A 163 -14.97 30.66 9.20
C GLN A 163 -15.36 31.79 8.26
N GLY A 164 -16.61 31.83 7.79
CA GLY A 164 -17.11 33.02 7.10
C GLY A 164 -18.34 32.84 6.21
N GLU A 165 -19.36 33.62 6.58
CA GLU A 165 -20.55 34.02 5.81
C GLU A 165 -21.62 32.96 5.53
N ASP A 166 -22.83 33.22 6.05
CA ASP A 166 -24.12 32.53 5.82
C ASP A 166 -24.52 32.36 4.34
N ALA A 167 -23.63 32.64 3.39
CA ALA A 167 -23.83 32.65 1.95
C ALA A 167 -23.09 31.52 1.20
N MET A 168 -22.23 30.74 1.84
CA MET A 168 -21.58 29.59 1.18
C MET A 168 -22.53 28.38 1.12
N THR A 169 -22.70 27.80 -0.07
CA THR A 169 -23.46 26.55 -0.23
C THR A 169 -22.54 25.33 -0.27
N GLY A 170 -23.00 24.25 0.38
CA GLY A 170 -22.33 22.96 0.40
C GLY A 170 -21.54 22.71 1.68
N ASP A 171 -21.59 21.46 2.15
CA ASP A 171 -20.90 20.98 3.34
C ASP A 171 -19.81 19.95 3.00
N ILE A 172 -19.11 19.49 4.03
CA ILE A 172 -18.11 18.42 3.91
C ILE A 172 -18.65 17.13 3.28
N ASN A 173 -19.94 16.80 3.44
CA ASN A 173 -20.53 15.61 2.83
C ASN A 173 -20.60 15.78 1.31
N ASP A 174 -20.94 16.98 0.82
CA ASP A 174 -20.91 17.30 -0.61
C ASP A 174 -19.48 17.14 -1.19
N SER A 175 -18.44 17.51 -0.43
CA SER A 175 -17.05 17.28 -0.80
C SER A 175 -16.70 15.79 -0.87
N ILE A 176 -17.09 15.01 0.14
CA ILE A 176 -16.87 13.57 0.17
C ILE A 176 -17.57 12.89 -1.02
N ASP A 177 -18.84 13.20 -1.25
CA ASP A 177 -19.63 12.65 -2.37
C ASP A 177 -19.04 13.04 -3.73
N PHE A 178 -18.60 14.30 -3.89
CA PHE A 178 -17.93 14.77 -5.10
C PHE A 178 -16.67 13.95 -5.40
N VAL A 179 -15.78 13.78 -4.42
CA VAL A 179 -14.52 13.07 -4.62
C VAL A 179 -14.75 11.56 -4.76
N LEU A 180 -15.68 10.97 -4.01
CA LEU A 180 -16.04 9.54 -4.15
C LEU A 180 -16.67 9.25 -5.51
N LEU A 181 -17.53 10.12 -6.02
CA LEU A 181 -18.10 9.99 -7.36
C LEU A 181 -16.99 10.08 -8.43
N ASN A 182 -16.07 11.04 -8.28
CA ASN A 182 -14.94 11.17 -9.20
C ASN A 182 -14.04 9.94 -9.14
N PHE A 183 -13.72 9.45 -7.95
CA PHE A 183 -12.96 8.23 -7.71
C PHE A 183 -13.59 7.00 -8.37
N ALA A 184 -14.90 6.79 -8.17
CA ALA A 184 -15.62 5.66 -8.76
C ALA A 184 -15.55 5.69 -10.29
N GLU A 185 -15.75 6.85 -10.91
CA GLU A 185 -15.65 6.99 -12.36
C GLU A 185 -14.21 6.85 -12.88
N MET A 186 -13.21 7.39 -12.16
CA MET A 186 -11.79 7.20 -12.52
C MET A 186 -11.38 5.72 -12.40
N ASN A 187 -11.80 5.02 -11.35
CA ASN A 187 -11.53 3.59 -11.21
C ASN A 187 -12.18 2.79 -12.35
N LYS A 188 -13.44 3.08 -12.72
CA LYS A 188 -14.10 2.47 -13.88
C LYS A 188 -13.35 2.72 -15.19
N LEU A 189 -12.89 3.95 -15.43
CA LEU A 189 -12.10 4.29 -16.62
C LEU A 189 -10.77 3.53 -16.64
N TRP A 190 -10.10 3.45 -15.49
CA TRP A 190 -8.83 2.76 -15.35
C TRP A 190 -8.95 1.25 -15.55
N VAL A 191 -9.99 0.61 -15.00
CA VAL A 191 -10.28 -0.81 -15.27
C VAL A 191 -10.69 -1.02 -16.73
N ARG A 192 -11.44 -0.08 -17.33
CA ARG A 192 -11.78 -0.13 -18.76
C ARG A 192 -10.54 -0.13 -19.67
N MET A 193 -9.42 0.46 -19.23
CA MET A 193 -8.15 0.37 -19.95
C MET A 193 -7.69 -1.08 -20.13
N GLN A 194 -8.05 -2.02 -19.26
CA GLN A 194 -7.66 -3.42 -19.41
C GLN A 194 -8.22 -4.05 -20.69
N HIS A 195 -9.42 -3.60 -21.08
CA HIS A 195 -10.21 -4.18 -22.17
C HIS A 195 -10.17 -3.37 -23.47
N GLN A 196 -9.44 -2.26 -23.51
CA GLN A 196 -9.29 -1.46 -24.74
C GLN A 196 -8.19 -2.03 -25.65
N GLY A 197 -8.36 -1.89 -26.96
CA GLY A 197 -7.35 -2.32 -27.94
C GLY A 197 -7.28 -3.83 -28.16
N HIS A 198 -6.19 -4.29 -28.80
CA HIS A 198 -6.05 -5.70 -29.17
C HIS A 198 -5.57 -6.56 -28.00
N SER A 199 -6.07 -7.80 -27.89
CA SER A 199 -5.67 -8.77 -26.86
C SER A 199 -4.16 -9.00 -26.72
N ARG A 200 -3.39 -8.88 -27.82
CA ARG A 200 -1.93 -9.09 -27.84
C ARG A 200 -1.16 -8.06 -27.01
N ASP A 201 -1.71 -6.86 -26.86
CA ASP A 201 -1.04 -5.75 -26.17
C ASP A 201 -1.39 -5.71 -24.67
N ARG A 202 -1.89 -6.82 -24.10
CA ARG A 202 -2.33 -6.89 -22.70
C ARG A 202 -1.24 -6.52 -21.71
N GLU A 203 -0.04 -7.10 -21.83
CA GLU A 203 1.09 -6.78 -20.95
C GLU A 203 1.52 -5.31 -21.05
N LYS A 204 1.49 -4.75 -22.28
CA LYS A 204 1.78 -3.34 -22.49
C LYS A 204 0.75 -2.45 -21.77
N ARG A 205 -0.54 -2.82 -21.83
CA ARG A 205 -1.60 -2.10 -21.12
C ARG A 205 -1.48 -2.23 -19.61
N GLU A 206 -1.08 -3.38 -19.08
CA GLU A 206 -0.86 -3.53 -17.64
C GLU A 206 0.27 -2.61 -17.15
N LYS A 207 1.37 -2.47 -17.91
CA LYS A 207 2.44 -1.49 -17.63
C LYS A 207 1.94 -0.05 -17.70
N GLU A 208 1.23 0.31 -18.76
CA GLU A 208 0.63 1.63 -18.95
C GLU A 208 -0.38 1.98 -17.83
N ARG A 209 -1.18 1.00 -17.40
CA ARG A 209 -2.11 1.14 -16.27
C ARG A 209 -1.36 1.35 -14.96
N GLN A 210 -0.24 0.67 -14.76
CA GLN A 210 0.60 0.84 -13.58
C GLN A 210 1.21 2.24 -13.50
N GLU A 211 1.55 2.85 -14.63
CA GLU A 211 2.03 4.24 -14.66
C GLU A 211 0.91 5.23 -14.28
N LEU A 212 -0.32 4.99 -14.74
CA LEU A 212 -1.47 5.88 -14.52
C LEU A 212 -2.19 5.68 -13.19
N ARG A 213 -1.85 4.65 -12.40
CA ARG A 213 -2.52 4.33 -11.12
C ARG A 213 -2.56 5.52 -10.16
N ILE A 214 -1.51 6.34 -10.16
CA ILE A 214 -1.39 7.54 -9.31
C ILE A 214 -2.51 8.56 -9.54
N LEU A 215 -3.04 8.65 -10.76
CA LEU A 215 -4.16 9.55 -11.08
C LEU A 215 -5.41 9.16 -10.29
N VAL A 216 -5.66 7.86 -10.15
CA VAL A 216 -6.80 7.34 -9.35
C VAL A 216 -6.51 7.54 -7.87
N GLY A 217 -5.31 7.21 -7.40
CA GLY A 217 -4.90 7.35 -6.00
C GLY A 217 -4.94 8.79 -5.48
N THR A 218 -4.76 9.79 -6.35
CA THR A 218 -4.87 11.21 -5.99
C THR A 218 -6.24 11.56 -5.38
N ASN A 219 -7.31 10.86 -5.75
CA ASN A 219 -8.63 11.06 -5.13
C ASN A 219 -8.61 10.66 -3.65
N LEU A 220 -7.94 9.55 -3.30
CA LEU A 220 -7.83 9.11 -1.91
C LEU A 220 -6.98 10.09 -1.11
N VAL A 221 -5.90 10.60 -1.70
CA VAL A 221 -5.08 11.67 -1.09
C VAL A 221 -5.91 12.92 -0.87
N ARG A 222 -6.81 13.26 -1.79
CA ARG A 222 -7.69 14.40 -1.60
C ARG A 222 -8.67 14.19 -0.45
N LEU A 223 -9.22 12.98 -0.29
CA LEU A 223 -10.10 12.63 0.83
C LEU A 223 -9.39 12.69 2.18
N SER A 224 -8.11 12.30 2.27
CA SER A 224 -7.36 12.38 3.53
C SER A 224 -6.91 13.79 3.91
N GLN A 225 -6.90 14.72 2.95
CA GLN A 225 -6.61 16.14 3.17
C GLN A 225 -7.80 16.95 3.69
N LEU A 226 -9.01 16.37 3.70
CA LEU A 226 -10.19 17.05 4.21
C LEU A 226 -10.20 17.00 5.74
N GLU A 227 -10.11 18.15 6.39
CA GLU A 227 -10.00 18.26 7.86
C GLU A 227 -11.29 17.80 8.56
N GLY A 228 -12.44 18.02 7.93
CA GLY A 228 -13.75 17.60 8.43
C GLY A 228 -14.02 16.10 8.36
N VAL A 229 -13.12 15.29 7.78
CA VAL A 229 -13.23 13.83 7.76
C VAL A 229 -12.74 13.27 9.10
N ASN A 230 -13.66 13.12 10.04
CA ASN A 230 -13.41 12.43 11.30
C ASN A 230 -13.49 10.89 11.15
N VAL A 231 -13.13 10.16 12.20
CA VAL A 231 -13.16 8.68 12.26
C VAL A 231 -14.53 8.10 11.87
N GLU A 232 -15.62 8.73 12.31
CA GLU A 232 -16.98 8.22 12.06
C GLU A 232 -17.38 8.39 10.58
N LYS A 233 -17.18 9.58 10.01
CA LYS A 233 -17.40 9.85 8.58
C LYS A 233 -16.50 8.98 7.72
N TYR A 234 -15.24 8.78 8.13
CA TYR A 234 -14.33 7.87 7.45
C TYR A 234 -14.89 6.45 7.42
N LYS A 235 -15.29 5.90 8.58
CA LYS A 235 -15.81 4.53 8.70
C LYS A 235 -17.10 4.32 7.90
N GLN A 236 -18.07 5.22 8.06
CA GLN A 236 -19.42 5.04 7.51
C GLN A 236 -19.53 5.40 6.03
N ILE A 237 -18.82 6.44 5.58
CA ILE A 237 -19.00 7.02 4.25
C ILE A 237 -17.77 6.75 3.38
N VAL A 238 -16.61 7.28 3.78
CA VAL A 238 -15.40 7.28 2.93
C VAL A 238 -14.89 5.86 2.68
N LEU A 239 -14.55 5.12 3.73
CA LEU A 239 -13.99 3.78 3.61
C LEU A 239 -14.99 2.81 2.99
N SER A 240 -16.26 2.91 3.37
CA SER A 240 -17.32 2.06 2.81
C SER A 240 -17.51 2.33 1.31
N GLY A 241 -17.56 3.59 0.88
CA GLY A 241 -17.64 3.96 -0.54
C GLY A 241 -16.40 3.55 -1.35
N VAL A 242 -15.20 3.66 -0.77
CA VAL A 242 -13.96 3.21 -1.43
C VAL A 242 -13.92 1.69 -1.55
N LEU A 243 -14.17 0.95 -0.46
CA LEU A 243 -14.15 -0.52 -0.45
C LEU A 243 -15.22 -1.10 -1.37
N GLU A 244 -16.39 -0.48 -1.48
CA GLU A 244 -17.42 -0.87 -2.45
C GLU A 244 -16.85 -0.86 -3.88
N GLN A 245 -16.14 0.19 -4.28
CA GLN A 245 -15.53 0.25 -5.61
C GLN A 245 -14.39 -0.75 -5.78
N VAL A 246 -13.59 -0.99 -4.73
CA VAL A 246 -12.48 -1.95 -4.77
C VAL A 246 -13.00 -3.38 -4.95
N VAL A 247 -13.99 -3.81 -4.18
CA VAL A 247 -14.54 -5.17 -4.29
C VAL A 247 -15.28 -5.36 -5.62
N ASN A 248 -16.06 -4.36 -6.05
CA ASN A 248 -16.87 -4.46 -7.27
C ASN A 248 -16.07 -4.34 -8.57
N CYS A 249 -14.85 -3.79 -8.56
CA CYS A 249 -14.10 -3.59 -9.80
C CYS A 249 -13.58 -4.90 -10.41
N ARG A 250 -13.42 -5.96 -9.60
CA ARG A 250 -12.99 -7.32 -10.01
C ARG A 250 -11.73 -7.36 -10.89
N ASP A 251 -10.83 -6.39 -10.71
CA ASP A 251 -9.55 -6.29 -11.41
C ASP A 251 -8.41 -6.37 -10.40
N SER A 252 -7.52 -7.35 -10.56
CA SER A 252 -6.48 -7.65 -9.55
C SER A 252 -5.49 -6.50 -9.40
N LEU A 253 -5.06 -5.89 -10.51
CA LEU A 253 -4.13 -4.75 -10.50
C LEU A 253 -4.72 -3.56 -9.73
N ALA A 254 -6.00 -3.26 -9.97
CA ALA A 254 -6.70 -2.18 -9.30
C ALA A 254 -6.90 -2.44 -7.82
N GLN A 255 -7.31 -3.65 -7.46
CA GLN A 255 -7.53 -4.03 -6.06
C GLN A 255 -6.24 -3.97 -5.24
N GLU A 256 -5.14 -4.51 -5.78
CA GLU A 256 -3.85 -4.49 -5.10
C GLU A 256 -3.39 -3.06 -4.82
N TYR A 257 -3.36 -2.22 -5.85
CA TYR A 257 -2.92 -0.83 -5.71
C TYR A 257 -3.84 0.00 -4.79
N LEU A 258 -5.16 -0.13 -4.92
CA LEU A 258 -6.09 0.70 -4.15
C LEU A 258 -6.09 0.33 -2.68
N MET A 259 -5.97 -0.96 -2.34
CA MET A 259 -5.87 -1.41 -0.95
C MET A 259 -4.59 -0.92 -0.28
N GLU A 260 -3.44 -1.01 -0.97
CA GLU A 260 -2.18 -0.43 -0.48
C GLU A 260 -2.28 1.10 -0.35
N CYS A 261 -2.92 1.76 -1.31
CA CYS A 261 -3.11 3.21 -1.28
C CYS A 261 -3.96 3.67 -0.09
N ILE A 262 -5.01 2.92 0.29
CA ILE A 262 -5.78 3.17 1.51
C ILE A 262 -4.87 3.10 2.75
N ILE A 263 -4.03 2.06 2.82
CA ILE A 263 -3.06 1.89 3.91
C ILE A 263 -2.04 3.01 3.91
N GLN A 264 -1.61 3.55 2.78
CA GLN A 264 -0.58 4.58 2.75
C GLN A 264 -1.11 5.98 3.06
N VAL A 265 -2.34 6.29 2.64
CA VAL A 265 -2.84 7.67 2.55
C VAL A 265 -3.61 8.13 3.78
N PHE A 266 -4.38 7.24 4.42
CA PHE A 266 -5.18 7.59 5.59
C PHE A 266 -4.38 7.42 6.89
N PRO A 267 -4.65 8.17 7.97
CA PRO A 267 -3.91 8.08 9.22
C PRO A 267 -4.11 6.75 9.98
N ASP A 268 -3.19 6.44 10.89
CA ASP A 268 -3.17 5.17 11.64
C ASP A 268 -4.37 5.02 12.59
N GLU A 269 -4.85 6.13 13.16
CA GLU A 269 -6.03 6.19 14.01
C GLU A 269 -7.28 5.68 13.29
N PHE A 270 -7.37 5.91 11.98
CA PHE A 270 -8.50 5.43 11.17
C PHE A 270 -8.39 3.92 10.97
N HIS A 271 -7.20 3.43 10.64
CA HIS A 271 -6.95 2.00 10.44
C HIS A 271 -7.31 1.18 11.68
N LEU A 272 -6.88 1.63 12.87
CA LEU A 272 -7.20 0.98 14.15
C LEU A 272 -8.71 0.77 14.35
N GLN A 273 -9.53 1.75 13.95
CA GLN A 273 -10.98 1.71 14.13
C GLN A 273 -11.72 0.92 13.03
N THR A 274 -11.03 0.58 11.94
CA THR A 274 -11.61 -0.06 10.76
C THR A 274 -10.95 -1.37 10.36
N LEU A 275 -10.03 -1.94 11.16
CA LEU A 275 -9.31 -3.18 10.86
C LEU A 275 -10.22 -4.33 10.42
N ASN A 276 -11.28 -4.58 11.18
CA ASN A 276 -12.22 -5.66 10.88
C ASN A 276 -12.93 -5.46 9.53
N LEU A 277 -13.29 -4.22 9.18
CA LEU A 277 -13.93 -3.93 7.90
C LEU A 277 -12.93 -4.11 6.76
N PHE A 278 -11.72 -3.57 6.91
CA PHE A 278 -10.66 -3.64 5.90
C PHE A 278 -10.23 -5.09 5.63
N LEU A 279 -9.96 -5.88 6.67
CA LEU A 279 -9.50 -7.27 6.54
C LEU A 279 -10.58 -8.21 5.99
N ARG A 280 -11.86 -7.96 6.31
CA ARG A 280 -12.97 -8.68 5.66
C ARG A 280 -13.00 -8.38 4.16
N SER A 281 -12.82 -7.12 3.76
CA SER A 281 -12.72 -6.78 2.35
C SER A 281 -11.50 -7.40 1.66
N CYS A 282 -10.38 -7.63 2.37
CA CYS A 282 -9.25 -8.41 1.84
C CYS A 282 -9.64 -9.86 1.45
N ALA A 283 -10.56 -10.47 2.20
CA ALA A 283 -11.06 -11.82 1.89
C ALA A 283 -11.91 -11.86 0.62
N ASP A 284 -12.58 -10.75 0.27
CA ASP A 284 -13.44 -10.59 -0.91
C ASP A 284 -12.67 -10.16 -2.19
N LEU A 285 -11.37 -9.88 -2.10
CA LEU A 285 -10.56 -9.50 -3.27
C LEU A 285 -10.39 -10.67 -4.25
N HIS A 286 -10.18 -10.34 -5.51
CA HIS A 286 -9.93 -11.29 -6.59
C HIS A 286 -8.76 -12.23 -6.26
N GLN A 287 -8.84 -13.50 -6.68
CA GLN A 287 -7.89 -14.56 -6.28
C GLN A 287 -6.43 -14.25 -6.63
N HIS A 288 -6.21 -13.52 -7.72
CA HIS A 288 -4.87 -13.15 -8.22
C HIS A 288 -4.25 -11.92 -7.52
N VAL A 289 -4.93 -11.31 -6.55
CA VAL A 289 -4.38 -10.19 -5.79
C VAL A 289 -3.37 -10.71 -4.77
N ASN A 290 -2.21 -10.06 -4.68
CA ASN A 290 -1.22 -10.38 -3.66
C ASN A 290 -1.64 -9.83 -2.29
N VAL A 291 -2.53 -10.54 -1.61
CA VAL A 291 -3.07 -10.11 -0.31
C VAL A 291 -2.02 -10.15 0.80
N LYS A 292 -0.97 -10.97 0.64
CA LYS A 292 0.17 -11.00 1.56
C LYS A 292 0.77 -9.61 1.70
N ASN A 293 1.11 -8.97 0.58
CA ASN A 293 1.77 -7.65 0.60
C ASN A 293 0.87 -6.59 1.28
N ILE A 294 -0.43 -6.62 1.02
CA ILE A 294 -1.41 -5.70 1.62
C ILE A 294 -1.42 -5.86 3.16
N ILE A 295 -1.52 -7.09 3.65
CA ILE A 295 -1.59 -7.36 5.10
C ILE A 295 -0.26 -7.02 5.78
N ILE A 296 0.87 -7.40 5.19
CA ILE A 296 2.20 -7.06 5.72
C ILE A 296 2.38 -5.55 5.80
N ALA A 297 2.01 -4.81 4.75
CA ALA A 297 2.10 -3.35 4.74
C ALA A 297 1.27 -2.70 5.86
N LEU A 298 0.07 -3.22 6.14
CA LEU A 298 -0.77 -2.75 7.24
C LEU A 298 -0.14 -3.06 8.60
N ILE A 299 0.35 -4.29 8.81
CA ILE A 299 0.99 -4.72 10.06
C ILE A 299 2.24 -3.89 10.33
N ASP A 300 3.13 -3.75 9.34
CA ASP A 300 4.38 -2.99 9.49
C ASP A 300 4.10 -1.53 9.85
N ARG A 301 3.08 -0.94 9.22
CA ARG A 301 2.67 0.43 9.53
C ARG A 301 2.18 0.59 10.96
N LEU A 302 1.31 -0.30 11.43
CA LEU A 302 0.81 -0.27 12.81
C LEU A 302 1.91 -0.59 13.83
N ALA A 303 2.86 -1.46 13.48
CA ALA A 303 4.01 -1.75 14.32
C ALA A 303 4.94 -0.53 14.48
N LEU A 304 5.10 0.27 13.42
CA LEU A 304 5.80 1.57 13.50
C LEU A 304 5.03 2.58 14.35
N PHE A 305 3.70 2.62 14.22
CA PHE A 305 2.85 3.46 15.05
C PHE A 305 2.95 3.11 16.54
N ALA A 306 3.08 1.83 16.89
CA ALA A 306 3.29 1.35 18.25
C ALA A 306 4.56 1.92 18.91
N HIS A 307 5.62 2.14 18.11
CA HIS A 307 6.92 2.61 18.57
C HIS A 307 7.05 4.13 18.59
N ARG A 308 6.00 4.86 18.21
CA ARG A 308 6.05 6.33 18.13
C ARG A 308 5.86 6.93 19.53
N GLU A 309 6.96 7.40 20.14
CA GLU A 309 6.98 7.96 21.49
C GLU A 309 6.08 9.20 21.66
N ASP A 310 5.96 10.04 20.62
CA ASP A 310 5.16 11.27 20.63
C ASP A 310 3.70 11.07 20.18
N GLY A 311 3.23 9.82 20.09
CA GLY A 311 1.88 9.48 19.62
C GLY A 311 0.93 9.01 20.73
N PRO A 312 -0.37 8.92 20.45
CA PRO A 312 -1.34 8.32 21.39
C PRO A 312 -1.11 6.81 21.61
N GLY A 313 -0.23 6.18 20.82
CA GLY A 313 0.04 4.75 20.87
C GLY A 313 -1.18 3.91 20.49
N ILE A 314 -1.08 2.58 20.69
CA ILE A 314 -2.19 1.66 20.42
C ILE A 314 -3.13 1.64 21.64
N PRO A 315 -4.43 1.95 21.48
CA PRO A 315 -5.39 1.83 22.57
C PRO A 315 -5.53 0.39 23.06
N ALA A 316 -5.50 0.17 24.38
CA ALA A 316 -5.60 -1.16 24.98
C ALA A 316 -6.92 -1.90 24.68
N GLU A 317 -7.98 -1.16 24.32
CA GLU A 317 -9.26 -1.71 23.90
C GLU A 317 -9.16 -2.49 22.58
N ILE A 318 -8.21 -2.12 21.72
CA ILE A 318 -8.00 -2.71 20.41
C ILE A 318 -6.93 -3.78 20.52
N LYS A 319 -7.38 -5.03 20.64
CA LYS A 319 -6.51 -6.21 20.68
C LYS A 319 -6.05 -6.57 19.27
N LEU A 320 -5.00 -5.89 18.80
CA LEU A 320 -4.49 -6.07 17.43
C LEU A 320 -4.14 -7.52 17.13
N PHE A 321 -3.44 -8.18 18.04
CA PHE A 321 -3.03 -9.56 17.86
C PHE A 321 -4.21 -10.51 17.60
N ASP A 322 -5.23 -10.45 18.45
CA ASP A 322 -6.43 -11.31 18.32
C ASP A 322 -7.16 -11.05 16.99
N ILE A 323 -7.31 -9.77 16.61
CA ILE A 323 -7.97 -9.36 15.37
C ILE A 323 -7.17 -9.87 14.16
N PHE A 324 -5.87 -9.60 14.10
CA PHE A 324 -5.03 -10.02 12.98
C PHE A 324 -4.93 -11.54 12.90
N SER A 325 -4.70 -12.24 14.00
CA SER A 325 -4.62 -13.71 14.02
C SER A 325 -5.89 -14.34 13.44
N GLN A 326 -7.07 -13.90 13.90
CA GLN A 326 -8.35 -14.42 13.42
C GLN A 326 -8.63 -14.05 11.95
N GLN A 327 -8.41 -12.79 11.58
CA GLN A 327 -8.74 -12.32 10.23
C GLN A 327 -7.75 -12.83 9.18
N VAL A 328 -6.45 -12.92 9.50
CA VAL A 328 -5.43 -13.52 8.62
C VAL A 328 -5.75 -14.99 8.35
N ALA A 329 -6.12 -15.75 9.37
CA ALA A 329 -6.58 -17.13 9.18
C ALA A 329 -7.82 -17.21 8.26
N THR A 330 -8.77 -16.28 8.41
CA THR A 330 -9.96 -16.20 7.56
C THR A 330 -9.60 -15.86 6.10
N VAL A 331 -8.66 -14.93 5.89
CA VAL A 331 -8.17 -14.55 4.56
C VAL A 331 -7.43 -15.71 3.90
N ILE A 332 -6.56 -16.43 4.63
CA ILE A 332 -5.88 -17.62 4.09
C ILE A 332 -6.92 -18.67 3.69
N GLN A 333 -7.96 -18.88 4.49
CA GLN A 333 -9.01 -19.85 4.21
C GLN A 333 -9.92 -19.48 3.02
N SER A 334 -10.01 -18.19 2.66
CA SER A 334 -10.77 -17.72 1.49
C SER A 334 -9.99 -17.83 0.17
N ARG A 335 -8.67 -18.04 0.24
CA ARG A 335 -7.79 -18.17 -0.92
C ARG A 335 -7.74 -19.62 -1.38
N GLN A 336 -7.91 -19.83 -2.69
CA GLN A 336 -7.92 -21.18 -3.26
C GLN A 336 -6.52 -21.73 -3.53
N ASP A 337 -5.57 -20.85 -3.87
CA ASP A 337 -4.22 -21.23 -4.31
C ASP A 337 -3.19 -20.22 -3.79
N MET A 338 -3.05 -20.16 -2.46
CA MET A 338 -2.02 -19.35 -1.81
C MET A 338 -0.78 -20.21 -1.59
N PRO A 339 0.41 -19.79 -2.10
CA PRO A 339 1.65 -20.52 -1.86
C PRO A 339 1.96 -20.65 -0.37
N SER A 340 2.51 -21.80 0.05
CA SER A 340 2.83 -22.07 1.46
C SER A 340 3.81 -21.05 2.04
N GLU A 341 4.77 -20.58 1.23
CA GLU A 341 5.71 -19.53 1.63
C GLU A 341 5.01 -18.21 1.97
N ASP A 342 3.91 -17.87 1.28
CA ASP A 342 3.15 -16.65 1.54
C ASP A 342 2.37 -16.75 2.86
N VAL A 343 1.86 -17.94 3.17
CA VAL A 343 1.23 -18.24 4.47
C VAL A 343 2.24 -18.07 5.61
N VAL A 344 3.46 -18.60 5.44
CA VAL A 344 4.52 -18.45 6.45
C VAL A 344 4.98 -17.00 6.58
N SER A 345 5.11 -16.25 5.47
CA SER A 345 5.43 -14.82 5.52
C SER A 345 4.41 -14.01 6.33
N LEU A 346 3.12 -14.37 6.26
CA LEU A 346 2.08 -13.77 7.12
C LEU A 346 2.30 -14.12 8.59
N GLN A 347 2.66 -15.37 8.92
CA GLN A 347 3.02 -15.74 10.30
C GLN A 347 4.23 -14.95 10.81
N VAL A 348 5.25 -14.74 9.97
CA VAL A 348 6.39 -13.90 10.33
C VAL A 348 5.94 -12.48 10.69
N SER A 349 5.04 -11.89 9.91
CA SER A 349 4.50 -10.56 10.21
C SER A 349 3.70 -10.55 11.52
N LEU A 350 2.97 -11.62 11.84
CA LEU A 350 2.24 -11.76 13.11
C LEU A 350 3.17 -11.89 14.31
N ILE A 351 4.28 -12.64 14.20
CA ILE A 351 5.31 -12.69 15.25
C ILE A 351 5.91 -11.30 15.44
N ASN A 352 6.30 -10.63 14.34
CA ASN A 352 6.88 -9.30 14.42
C ASN A 352 5.92 -8.31 15.09
N LEU A 353 4.62 -8.37 14.77
CA LEU A 353 3.58 -7.57 15.42
C LEU A 353 3.49 -7.86 16.92
N ALA A 354 3.46 -9.13 17.31
CA ALA A 354 3.39 -9.55 18.72
C ALA A 354 4.61 -9.04 19.50
N MET A 355 5.82 -9.25 18.97
CA MET A 355 7.07 -8.80 19.57
C MET A 355 7.14 -7.29 19.73
N LYS A 356 6.69 -6.55 18.71
CA LYS A 356 6.76 -5.08 18.67
C LYS A 356 5.68 -4.40 19.51
N CYS A 357 4.46 -4.90 19.46
CA CYS A 357 3.32 -4.25 20.13
C CYS A 357 3.10 -4.77 21.56
N TYR A 358 3.53 -6.01 21.84
CA TYR A 358 3.31 -6.67 23.13
C TYR A 358 4.56 -7.42 23.60
N PRO A 359 5.69 -6.74 23.88
CA PRO A 359 6.95 -7.39 24.29
C PRO A 359 6.81 -8.27 25.56
N ASP A 360 5.90 -7.90 26.46
CA ASP A 360 5.66 -8.61 27.72
C ASP A 360 4.87 -9.92 27.55
N ARG A 361 4.23 -10.13 26.38
CA ARG A 361 3.27 -11.21 26.13
C ARG A 361 3.87 -12.31 25.26
N VAL A 362 4.74 -13.11 25.89
CA VAL A 362 5.37 -14.29 25.26
C VAL A 362 4.34 -15.32 24.76
N ASP A 363 3.17 -15.37 25.40
CA ASP A 363 2.05 -16.25 25.02
C ASP A 363 1.53 -15.97 23.60
N TYR A 364 1.56 -14.73 23.13
CA TYR A 364 1.16 -14.40 21.75
C TYR A 364 2.14 -14.94 20.73
N VAL A 365 3.44 -14.89 21.02
CA VAL A 365 4.47 -15.46 20.15
C VAL A 365 4.31 -16.97 20.06
N ASP A 366 4.14 -17.65 21.20
CA ASP A 366 3.90 -19.09 21.23
C ASP A 366 2.62 -19.48 20.48
N LYS A 367 1.56 -18.65 20.56
CA LYS A 367 0.32 -18.90 19.80
C LYS A 367 0.52 -18.84 18.29
N VAL A 368 1.37 -17.93 17.79
CA VAL A 368 1.70 -17.89 16.35
C VAL A 368 2.49 -19.13 15.93
N LEU A 369 3.43 -19.57 16.77
CA LEU A 369 4.20 -20.80 16.53
C LEU A 369 3.28 -22.03 16.50
N GLU A 370 2.37 -22.15 17.47
CA GLU A 370 1.34 -23.19 17.51
C GLU A 370 0.50 -23.20 16.22
N SER A 371 -0.02 -22.05 15.81
CA SER A 371 -0.77 -21.93 14.55
C SER A 371 0.08 -22.27 13.32
N THR A 372 1.39 -22.00 13.34
CA THR A 372 2.30 -22.38 12.25
C THR A 372 2.46 -23.90 12.17
N VAL A 373 2.62 -24.58 13.30
CA VAL A 373 2.65 -26.06 13.39
C VAL A 373 1.33 -26.65 12.88
N GLU A 374 0.19 -26.11 13.29
CA GLU A 374 -1.14 -26.55 12.80
C GLU A 374 -1.27 -26.40 11.27
N ILE A 375 -0.77 -25.30 10.71
CA ILE A 375 -0.77 -25.04 9.27
C ILE A 375 0.10 -26.08 8.54
N PHE A 376 1.31 -26.35 9.01
CA PHE A 376 2.19 -27.35 8.38
C PHE A 376 1.62 -28.77 8.46
N ASN A 377 1.03 -29.13 9.59
CA ASN A 377 0.32 -30.40 9.73
C ASN A 377 -0.86 -30.51 8.77
N LYS A 378 -1.64 -29.43 8.58
CA LYS A 378 -2.75 -29.41 7.63
C LYS A 378 -2.29 -29.51 6.17
N LEU A 379 -1.12 -28.96 5.86
CA LEU A 379 -0.52 -29.01 4.53
C LEU A 379 0.24 -30.32 4.25
N ASN A 380 0.36 -31.22 5.23
CA ASN A 380 1.16 -32.45 5.16
C ASN A 380 2.59 -32.19 4.66
N LEU A 381 3.23 -31.14 5.18
CA LEU A 381 4.65 -30.89 4.93
C LEU A 381 5.48 -31.73 5.92
N GLU A 382 6.35 -32.60 5.42
CA GLU A 382 7.17 -33.48 6.27
C GLU A 382 8.66 -33.15 6.19
N HIS A 383 9.19 -32.85 4.99
CA HIS A 383 10.59 -32.47 4.81
C HIS A 383 10.74 -31.25 3.90
N ILE A 384 11.12 -30.12 4.48
CA ILE A 384 11.34 -28.86 3.76
C ILE A 384 12.83 -28.71 3.46
N ALA A 385 13.20 -28.86 2.19
CA ALA A 385 14.57 -28.67 1.74
C ALA A 385 15.06 -27.22 1.96
N THR A 386 16.35 -27.05 2.27
CA THR A 386 17.02 -25.77 2.50
C THR A 386 16.85 -24.79 1.32
N SER A 387 16.81 -25.33 0.10
CA SER A 387 16.62 -24.52 -1.12
C SER A 387 15.20 -23.97 -1.29
N SER A 388 14.21 -24.49 -0.55
CA SER A 388 12.81 -24.08 -0.63
C SER A 388 12.59 -22.67 -0.09
N ALA A 389 11.70 -21.91 -0.73
CA ALA A 389 11.26 -20.61 -0.23
C ALA A 389 10.61 -20.72 1.17
N VAL A 390 9.93 -21.83 1.45
CA VAL A 390 9.30 -22.10 2.74
C VAL A 390 10.36 -22.24 3.85
N SER A 391 11.48 -22.92 3.59
CA SER A 391 12.57 -23.06 4.57
C SER A 391 13.18 -21.69 4.91
N LYS A 392 13.39 -20.84 3.90
CA LYS A 392 13.89 -19.47 4.12
C LYS A 392 12.96 -18.64 5.00
N GLU A 393 11.65 -18.68 4.73
CA GLU A 393 10.66 -17.96 5.53
C GLU A 393 10.52 -18.54 6.95
N LEU A 394 10.57 -19.87 7.11
CA LEU A 394 10.55 -20.53 8.42
C LEU A 394 11.81 -20.20 9.23
N THR A 395 12.98 -20.17 8.58
CA THR A 395 14.25 -19.75 9.21
C THR A 395 14.13 -18.32 9.70
N ARG A 396 13.58 -17.42 8.87
CA ARG A 396 13.32 -16.02 9.26
C ARG A 396 12.34 -15.91 10.43
N LEU A 397 11.30 -16.74 10.44
CA LEU A 397 10.31 -16.82 11.51
C LEU A 397 10.96 -17.16 12.85
N LEU A 398 11.79 -18.19 12.89
CA LEU A 398 12.42 -18.68 14.12
C LEU A 398 13.59 -17.81 14.60
N LYS A 399 14.26 -17.09 13.69
CA LYS A 399 15.32 -16.12 14.08
C LYS A 399 14.78 -14.91 14.83
N ILE A 400 13.56 -14.45 14.53
CA ILE A 400 13.01 -13.24 15.17
C ILE A 400 12.94 -13.34 16.71
N PRO A 401 12.36 -14.41 17.31
CA PRO A 401 12.39 -14.57 18.76
C PRO A 401 13.81 -14.63 19.34
N VAL A 402 14.72 -15.34 18.67
CA VAL A 402 16.13 -15.50 19.10
C VAL A 402 16.85 -14.15 19.11
N ASP A 403 16.67 -13.35 18.06
CA ASP A 403 17.32 -12.04 17.91
C ASP A 403 16.70 -10.95 18.78
N THR A 404 15.41 -11.05 19.09
CA THR A 404 14.70 -9.97 19.78
C THR A 404 14.73 -10.15 21.29
N TYR A 405 14.56 -11.37 21.80
CA TYR A 405 14.61 -11.61 23.25
C TYR A 405 16.04 -11.53 23.81
N ASN A 406 17.06 -11.82 23.01
CA ASN A 406 18.48 -11.87 23.41
C ASN A 406 18.79 -12.81 24.58
N ASN A 407 17.80 -13.56 25.06
CA ASN A 407 17.89 -14.52 26.13
C ASN A 407 17.24 -15.81 25.66
N ILE A 408 18.08 -16.82 25.41
CA ILE A 408 17.63 -18.14 24.96
C ILE A 408 16.68 -18.80 25.97
N LEU A 409 16.80 -18.50 27.26
CA LEU A 409 15.91 -19.07 28.28
C LEU A 409 14.45 -18.68 28.06
N THR A 410 14.19 -17.47 27.57
CA THR A 410 12.84 -17.03 27.20
C THR A 410 12.35 -17.72 25.93
N VAL A 411 13.25 -17.95 24.97
CA VAL A 411 12.92 -18.70 23.74
C VAL A 411 12.57 -20.15 24.07
N LEU A 412 13.26 -20.78 25.00
CA LEU A 412 12.99 -22.16 25.45
C LEU A 412 11.67 -22.31 26.19
N GLN A 413 11.10 -21.22 26.74
CA GLN A 413 9.76 -21.25 27.33
C GLN A 413 8.66 -21.38 26.27
N LEU A 414 8.97 -21.14 24.99
CA LEU A 414 8.04 -21.32 23.87
C LEU A 414 7.88 -22.82 23.58
N LYS A 415 6.74 -23.37 23.99
CA LYS A 415 6.45 -24.80 23.87
C LYS A 415 6.41 -25.27 22.41
N HIS A 416 5.99 -24.40 21.51
CA HIS A 416 5.80 -24.72 20.10
C HIS A 416 6.99 -24.33 19.22
N PHE A 417 8.09 -23.85 19.81
CA PHE A 417 9.33 -23.56 19.09
C PHE A 417 10.09 -24.83 18.66
N PRO A 418 10.34 -25.83 19.54
CA PRO A 418 11.05 -27.04 19.14
C PRO A 418 10.35 -27.89 18.06
N PRO A 419 9.02 -28.11 18.08
CA PRO A 419 8.34 -28.88 17.03
C PRO A 419 8.55 -28.33 15.60
N LEU A 420 8.82 -27.02 15.46
CA LEU A 420 9.08 -26.43 14.15
C LEU A 420 10.42 -26.87 13.53
N PHE A 421 11.36 -27.36 14.34
CA PHE A 421 12.63 -27.90 13.85
C PHE A 421 12.45 -29.24 13.13
N GLU A 422 11.42 -30.01 13.45
CA GLU A 422 11.18 -31.33 12.84
C GLU A 422 10.90 -31.22 11.33
N TYR A 423 10.34 -30.10 10.86
CA TYR A 423 10.03 -29.87 9.45
C TYR A 423 11.24 -29.46 8.59
N PHE A 424 12.32 -29.01 9.20
CA PHE A 424 13.55 -28.66 8.47
C PHE A 424 14.26 -29.92 7.96
N ASP A 425 15.06 -29.77 6.90
CA ASP A 425 16.06 -30.77 6.57
C ASP A 425 17.28 -30.68 7.51
N TYR A 426 18.17 -31.67 7.40
CA TYR A 426 19.40 -31.74 8.19
C TYR A 426 20.23 -30.46 8.13
N GLU A 427 20.45 -29.90 6.94
CA GLU A 427 21.28 -28.70 6.73
C GLU A 427 20.66 -27.46 7.40
N SER A 428 19.35 -27.22 7.24
CA SER A 428 18.66 -26.10 7.88
C SER A 428 18.62 -26.26 9.41
N ARG A 429 18.39 -27.48 9.92
CA ARG A 429 18.45 -27.76 11.37
C ARG A 429 19.85 -27.46 11.91
N LYS A 430 20.89 -27.96 11.25
CA LYS A 430 22.30 -27.73 11.63
C LYS A 430 22.62 -26.23 11.69
N SER A 431 22.26 -25.50 10.63
CA SER A 431 22.46 -24.05 10.54
C SER A 431 21.73 -23.29 11.64
N MET A 432 20.46 -23.63 11.91
CA MET A 432 19.66 -22.98 12.94
C MET A 432 20.18 -23.32 14.36
N SER A 433 20.61 -24.55 14.61
CA SER A 433 21.26 -24.96 15.86
C SER A 433 22.54 -24.16 16.13
N CYS A 434 23.40 -24.01 15.13
CA CYS A 434 24.59 -23.15 15.22
C CYS A 434 24.22 -21.70 15.54
N TYR A 435 23.16 -21.18 14.91
CA TYR A 435 22.68 -19.82 15.14
C TYR A 435 22.21 -19.60 16.58
N VAL A 436 21.42 -20.53 17.11
CA VAL A 436 20.91 -20.51 18.49
C VAL A 436 22.06 -20.60 19.50
N LEU A 437 23.05 -21.47 19.27
CA LEU A 437 24.24 -21.56 20.11
C LEU A 437 25.08 -20.28 20.07
N SER A 438 25.34 -19.74 18.87
CA SER A 438 26.12 -18.49 18.73
C SER A 438 25.47 -17.35 19.50
N ASN A 439 24.15 -17.16 19.36
CA ASN A 439 23.42 -16.13 20.09
C ASN A 439 23.55 -16.31 21.61
N THR A 440 23.45 -17.55 22.09
CA THR A 440 23.62 -17.88 23.52
C THR A 440 25.03 -17.52 24.03
N LEU A 441 26.05 -17.78 23.21
CA LEU A 441 27.45 -17.47 23.48
C LEU A 441 27.72 -15.96 23.45
N ASP A 442 27.17 -15.25 22.48
CA ASP A 442 27.39 -13.82 22.29
C ASP A 442 26.82 -13.01 23.46
N TYR A 443 25.69 -13.45 24.04
CA TYR A 443 25.09 -12.83 25.22
C TYR A 443 25.56 -13.42 26.56
N ASN A 444 26.45 -14.41 26.56
CA ASN A 444 26.94 -15.12 27.76
C ASN A 444 25.80 -15.55 28.70
N THR A 445 24.72 -16.11 28.14
CA THR A 445 23.57 -16.54 28.95
C THR A 445 23.94 -17.76 29.77
N THR A 446 23.92 -17.66 31.09
CA THR A 446 24.19 -18.78 32.00
C THR A 446 22.99 -19.70 32.12
N ILE A 447 23.23 -21.01 32.01
CA ILE A 447 22.17 -22.03 32.08
C ILE A 447 22.39 -22.86 33.33
N ILE A 448 21.38 -22.84 34.21
CA ILE A 448 21.50 -23.36 35.58
C ILE A 448 20.68 -24.65 35.74
N ALA A 449 19.47 -24.69 35.16
CA ALA A 449 18.52 -25.77 35.38
C ALA A 449 18.71 -26.93 34.39
N GLN A 450 18.64 -28.17 34.90
CA GLN A 450 18.75 -29.39 34.10
C GLN A 450 17.75 -29.43 32.93
N GLU A 451 16.50 -29.03 33.15
CA GLU A 451 15.45 -29.02 32.11
C GLU A 451 15.78 -28.08 30.95
N GLN A 452 16.45 -26.96 31.22
CA GLN A 452 16.88 -26.00 30.19
C GLN A 452 18.03 -26.57 29.37
N VAL A 453 18.94 -27.30 30.01
CA VAL A 453 20.05 -27.98 29.34
C VAL A 453 19.53 -29.07 28.41
N ASP A 454 18.62 -29.90 28.89
CA ASP A 454 18.00 -30.97 28.08
C ASP A 454 17.27 -30.41 26.86
N ALA A 455 16.51 -29.32 27.04
CA ALA A 455 15.82 -28.65 25.93
C ALA A 455 16.80 -28.07 24.89
N ILE A 456 17.92 -27.46 25.31
CA ILE A 456 18.92 -26.93 24.37
C ILE A 456 19.64 -28.06 23.65
N LEU A 457 20.04 -29.12 24.36
CA LEU A 457 20.69 -30.28 23.75
C LEU A 457 19.76 -30.98 22.75
N THR A 458 18.46 -31.03 23.02
CA THR A 458 17.46 -31.51 22.07
C THR A 458 17.41 -30.66 20.80
N LEU A 459 17.37 -29.32 20.94
CA LEU A 459 17.42 -28.41 19.80
C LEU A 459 18.70 -28.55 18.98
N VAL A 460 19.82 -28.75 19.67
CA VAL A 460 21.16 -28.83 19.09
C VAL A 460 21.56 -30.28 18.75
N SER A 461 20.63 -31.22 18.80
CA SER A 461 20.84 -32.65 18.53
C SER A 461 21.60 -32.92 17.23
N THR A 462 21.39 -32.09 16.20
CA THR A 462 22.12 -32.16 14.92
C THR A 462 23.62 -31.88 15.00
N LEU A 463 24.11 -31.24 16.06
CA LEU A 463 25.54 -30.96 16.28
C LEU A 463 26.21 -31.98 17.21
N ILE A 464 25.42 -32.75 17.97
CA ILE A 464 25.92 -33.63 19.04
C ILE A 464 25.70 -35.12 18.74
N GLN A 465 24.75 -35.47 17.88
CA GLN A 465 24.39 -36.85 17.56
C GLN A 465 24.15 -37.03 16.07
N ASP A 466 24.60 -38.16 15.53
CA ASP A 466 24.35 -38.54 14.14
C ASP A 466 22.85 -38.68 13.87
N GLN A 467 22.37 -38.01 12.82
CA GLN A 467 20.96 -38.00 12.46
C GLN A 467 20.66 -39.01 11.35
N PRO A 468 19.45 -39.60 11.32
CA PRO A 468 19.11 -40.62 10.32
C PRO A 468 19.09 -40.07 8.88
N ASP A 469 18.90 -38.76 8.70
CA ASP A 469 18.88 -38.06 7.42
C ASP A 469 20.17 -37.29 7.09
N GLN A 470 21.24 -37.53 7.87
CA GLN A 470 22.54 -36.93 7.66
C GLN A 470 23.16 -37.39 6.33
N PRO A 471 23.74 -36.49 5.52
CA PRO A 471 24.44 -36.84 4.29
C PRO A 471 25.59 -37.84 4.57
N ALA A 472 25.80 -38.77 3.65
CA ALA A 472 26.90 -39.74 3.74
C ALA A 472 28.28 -39.15 3.37
N GLU A 473 28.31 -37.90 2.89
CA GLU A 473 29.57 -37.18 2.66
C GLU A 473 30.14 -36.70 3.99
N ASP A 474 31.45 -36.90 4.16
CA ASP A 474 32.16 -36.39 5.33
C ASP A 474 32.03 -34.85 5.36
N PRO A 475 31.65 -34.25 6.49
CA PRO A 475 31.57 -32.80 6.62
C PRO A 475 32.96 -32.18 6.39
N ASP A 476 32.98 -30.95 5.89
CA ASP A 476 34.23 -30.21 5.76
C ASP A 476 34.94 -30.16 7.13
N PRO A 477 36.21 -30.60 7.23
CA PRO A 477 36.94 -30.59 8.50
C PRO A 477 37.02 -29.21 9.16
N GLU A 478 37.02 -28.12 8.38
CA GLU A 478 37.02 -26.76 8.91
C GLU A 478 35.67 -26.41 9.52
N ASP A 479 34.58 -26.63 8.80
CA ASP A 479 33.20 -26.38 9.28
C ASP A 479 32.91 -27.23 10.53
N PHE A 480 33.29 -28.51 10.51
CA PHE A 480 33.14 -29.39 11.66
C PHE A 480 33.94 -28.91 12.88
N ALA A 481 35.15 -28.40 12.67
CA ALA A 481 35.96 -27.85 13.76
C ALA A 481 35.32 -26.59 14.37
N GLU A 482 34.71 -25.72 13.55
CA GLU A 482 33.97 -24.55 14.03
C GLU A 482 32.75 -24.95 14.85
N GLU A 483 32.00 -25.95 14.40
CA GLU A 483 30.83 -26.49 15.11
C GLU A 483 31.20 -27.09 16.47
N GLN A 484 32.25 -27.92 16.52
CA GLN A 484 32.73 -28.50 17.78
C GLN A 484 33.30 -27.42 18.72
N SER A 485 33.89 -26.35 18.17
CA SER A 485 34.31 -25.19 18.95
C SER A 485 33.13 -24.46 19.59
N LEU A 486 32.01 -24.30 18.86
CA LEU A 486 30.77 -23.72 19.40
C LEU A 486 30.20 -24.57 20.54
N VAL A 487 30.11 -25.90 20.36
CA VAL A 487 29.63 -26.81 21.40
C VAL A 487 30.55 -26.78 22.63
N GLY A 488 31.87 -26.80 22.43
CA GLY A 488 32.85 -26.70 23.52
C GLY A 488 32.72 -25.39 24.32
N ARG A 489 32.54 -24.26 23.62
CA ARG A 489 32.27 -22.97 24.26
C ARG A 489 30.94 -22.95 25.00
N PHE A 490 29.91 -23.60 24.45
CA PHE A 490 28.59 -23.67 25.06
C PHE A 490 28.61 -24.40 26.40
N ILE A 491 29.36 -25.51 26.51
CA ILE A 491 29.51 -26.25 27.77
C ILE A 491 30.05 -25.35 28.90
N HIS A 492 30.89 -24.35 28.58
CA HIS A 492 31.40 -23.40 29.58
C HIS A 492 30.32 -22.45 30.14
N LEU A 493 29.16 -22.32 29.49
CA LEU A 493 28.03 -21.54 30.00
C LEU A 493 27.09 -22.34 30.92
N LEU A 494 27.30 -23.67 31.01
CA LEU A 494 26.55 -24.58 31.88
C LEU A 494 27.11 -24.53 33.30
N LEU A 495 26.72 -23.50 34.06
CA LEU A 495 27.23 -23.22 35.40
C LEU A 495 26.06 -23.03 36.37
N SER A 496 26.02 -23.86 37.40
CA SER A 496 25.16 -23.77 38.56
C SER A 496 26.01 -23.64 39.82
N ASP A 497 25.62 -22.72 40.70
CA ASP A 497 26.26 -22.53 42.01
C ASP A 497 25.96 -23.70 42.97
N ASP A 498 24.92 -24.49 42.68
CA ASP A 498 24.56 -25.69 43.43
C ASP A 498 25.28 -26.93 42.87
N PRO A 499 26.16 -27.59 43.65
CA PRO A 499 26.91 -28.76 43.19
C PRO A 499 26.01 -29.92 42.73
N ASP A 500 24.85 -30.10 43.35
CA ASP A 500 23.91 -31.17 43.01
C ASP A 500 23.27 -30.89 41.63
N GLN A 501 22.81 -29.66 41.38
CA GLN A 501 22.36 -29.26 40.04
C GLN A 501 23.47 -29.26 39.00
N GLN A 502 24.68 -28.81 39.34
CA GLN A 502 25.81 -28.86 38.42
C GLN A 502 26.14 -30.31 38.01
N TYR A 503 26.06 -31.25 38.96
CA TYR A 503 26.25 -32.66 38.66
C TYR A 503 25.16 -33.19 37.72
N LEU A 504 23.89 -32.83 37.94
CA LEU A 504 22.78 -33.20 37.06
C LEU A 504 22.94 -32.62 35.65
N VAL A 505 23.36 -31.36 35.53
CA VAL A 505 23.64 -30.71 34.25
C VAL A 505 24.76 -31.44 33.49
N ILE A 506 25.87 -31.74 34.17
CA ILE A 506 27.00 -32.49 33.56
C ILE A 506 26.60 -33.92 33.19
N PHE A 507 25.72 -34.55 33.99
CA PHE A 507 25.23 -35.90 33.73
C PHE A 507 24.38 -35.95 32.47
N VAL A 508 23.56 -34.94 32.19
CA VAL A 508 22.76 -34.85 30.95
C VAL A 508 23.64 -34.62 29.71
N CYS A 509 24.80 -33.98 29.86
CA CYS A 509 25.74 -33.76 28.76
C CYS A 509 26.58 -34.99 28.38
N ASN A 510 26.69 -36.00 29.25
CA ASN A 510 27.38 -37.27 28.96
C ASN A 510 26.42 -38.27 28.34
#